data_AF-A0A9X0CGZ9-F1
#
_entry.id   AF-A0A9X0CGZ9-F1
#
_cell.length_a   1.000
_cell.length_b   1.000
_cell.length_c   1.000
_cell.angle_alpha   90.00
_cell.angle_beta   90.00
_cell.angle_gamma   90.00
#
_symmetry.space_group_name_H-M   'P 1'
#
loop_
_entity.id
_entity.type
_entity.pdbx_description
1 polymer ?
#
loop_
_entity_poly.entity_id
_entity_poly.type
_entity_poly.pdbx_seq_one_letter_code
_entity_poly.pdbx_strand_id
1 'polypeptide(L)'
;MVEATCLKRTIYRLLLLTFTVLLLETRQLHADWYLGCFNEKPKDRAFNISAGNYIVSDTSGQECTSACAYLNQSYAATEKELCFCTNGSYTKYGKASSENLCNTVCSSSSSCNDTSYIRVYSTQDAIGELRVYGPQTGWLLQEVEFTTTRGEAGVNVSYTFDFGDGSYVLTTCPNTTHVYTSVGHFRVKASARTNMSGPIMASTWVFIQSSTGILSLDYPQEIVESENETEIVVTVSQGPG
;
A
#
# COMPACT_ATOMS: atom_id res chain seq x y z
N MET A 1 7.77 8.66 -18.04
CA MET A 1 7.62 9.57 -16.87
C MET A 1 6.23 10.18 -16.94
N VAL A 2 5.27 9.58 -16.23
CA VAL A 2 3.93 10.15 -16.06
C VAL A 2 3.68 10.16 -14.56
N GLU A 3 4.14 11.22 -13.89
CA GLU A 3 3.48 11.67 -12.67
C GLU A 3 2.10 12.16 -13.10
N ALA A 4 1.11 11.26 -13.03
CA ALA A 4 -0.27 11.64 -13.21
C ALA A 4 -0.58 12.70 -12.16
N THR A 5 -0.88 13.89 -12.64
CA THR A 5 -1.17 15.12 -11.91
C THR A 5 -1.98 14.89 -10.64
N CYS A 6 -1.29 14.73 -9.51
CA CYS A 6 -1.82 14.86 -8.16
C CYS A 6 -1.79 16.34 -7.70
N LEU A 7 -1.94 17.27 -8.65
CA LEU A 7 -2.08 18.69 -8.39
C LEU A 7 -3.58 19.05 -8.44
N LYS A 8 -4.03 19.83 -7.45
CA LYS A 8 -5.39 20.39 -7.30
C LYS A 8 -6.01 20.75 -8.66
N ARG A 9 -7.28 20.33 -8.84
CA ARG A 9 -8.20 20.68 -9.95
C ARG A 9 -7.89 22.06 -10.56
N THR A 10 -7.36 22.11 -11.79
CA THR A 10 -7.61 23.20 -12.73
C THR A 10 -7.53 22.66 -14.17
N ILE A 11 -8.55 23.03 -14.96
CA ILE A 11 -8.87 22.64 -16.34
C ILE A 11 -7.70 22.93 -17.30
N TYR A 12 -7.38 22.04 -18.24
CA TYR A 12 -7.14 22.40 -19.66
C TYR A 12 -7.21 21.20 -20.62
N ARG A 13 -7.75 21.49 -21.81
CA ARG A 13 -7.99 20.62 -22.97
C ARG A 13 -6.68 20.20 -23.70
N LEU A 14 -6.85 19.21 -24.59
CA LEU A 14 -6.02 18.71 -25.71
C LEU A 14 -5.08 17.53 -25.43
N LEU A 15 -5.36 16.36 -26.03
CA LEU A 15 -4.57 15.73 -27.11
C LEU A 15 -5.09 14.30 -27.41
N LEU A 16 -5.67 14.12 -28.59
CA LEU A 16 -6.25 12.85 -29.10
C LEU A 16 -5.25 11.98 -29.88
N LEU A 17 -3.94 12.12 -29.65
CA LEU A 17 -2.88 11.40 -30.39
C LEU A 17 -1.99 10.48 -29.55
N THR A 18 -2.31 10.25 -28.27
CA THR A 18 -1.49 9.42 -27.36
C THR A 18 -2.00 7.98 -27.17
N PHE A 19 -3.18 7.64 -27.68
CA PHE A 19 -3.88 6.40 -27.34
C PHE A 19 -3.26 5.13 -27.97
N THR A 20 -2.56 5.24 -29.10
CA THR A 20 -1.93 4.08 -29.78
C THR A 20 -0.55 3.72 -29.24
N VAL A 21 0.19 4.68 -28.66
CA VAL A 21 1.52 4.45 -28.04
C VAL A 21 1.37 3.86 -26.63
N LEU A 22 0.36 4.30 -25.86
CA LEU A 22 0.07 3.76 -24.51
C LEU A 22 -0.27 2.26 -24.50
N LEU A 23 -0.89 1.74 -25.56
CA LEU A 23 -1.24 0.31 -25.67
C LEU A 23 -0.02 -0.58 -25.98
N LEU A 24 1.09 -0.03 -26.49
CA LEU A 24 2.32 -0.78 -26.74
C LEU A 24 3.19 -0.88 -25.47
N GLU A 25 3.34 0.20 -24.71
CA GLU A 25 4.15 0.22 -23.46
C GLU A 25 3.52 -0.64 -22.35
N THR A 26 2.19 -0.65 -22.24
CA THR A 26 1.47 -1.52 -21.27
C THR A 26 1.55 -3.00 -21.61
N ARG A 27 1.75 -3.36 -22.89
CA ARG A 27 1.95 -4.76 -23.32
C ARG A 27 3.36 -5.27 -23.03
N GLN A 28 4.38 -4.41 -23.03
CA GLN A 28 5.77 -4.81 -22.71
C GLN A 28 5.97 -5.10 -21.21
N LEU A 29 5.44 -4.24 -20.33
CA LEU A 29 5.55 -4.42 -18.87
C LEU A 29 4.99 -5.75 -18.34
N HIS A 30 3.96 -6.30 -18.97
CA HIS A 30 3.35 -7.56 -18.53
C HIS A 30 4.13 -8.81 -18.97
N ALA A 31 4.96 -8.70 -20.03
CA ALA A 31 5.75 -9.80 -20.57
C ALA A 31 7.06 -10.03 -19.80
N ASP A 32 7.55 -9.01 -19.09
CA ASP A 32 8.83 -9.06 -18.37
C ASP A 32 8.67 -9.43 -16.88
N TRP A 33 7.46 -9.30 -16.30
CA TRP A 33 7.20 -9.70 -14.91
C TRP A 33 7.06 -11.21 -14.74
N TYR A 34 6.24 -11.87 -15.57
CA TYR A 34 6.07 -13.32 -15.52
C TYR A 34 7.09 -14.02 -16.42
N LEU A 35 8.10 -14.63 -15.81
CA LEU A 35 9.23 -15.25 -16.52
C LEU A 35 8.90 -16.66 -17.06
N GLY A 36 7.87 -17.29 -16.51
CA GLY A 36 7.32 -18.57 -16.98
C GLY A 36 7.41 -19.71 -15.98
N CYS A 37 7.07 -20.91 -16.46
CA CYS A 37 7.19 -22.17 -15.71
C CYS A 37 8.61 -22.78 -15.81
N PHE A 38 9.20 -23.16 -14.68
CA PHE A 38 10.55 -23.72 -14.59
C PHE A 38 10.57 -25.05 -13.83
N ASN A 39 11.55 -25.89 -14.14
CA ASN A 39 11.83 -27.09 -13.36
C ASN A 39 12.51 -26.69 -12.04
N GLU A 40 12.23 -27.42 -10.97
CA GLU A 40 12.83 -27.22 -9.66
C GLU A 40 13.16 -28.58 -9.03
N LYS A 41 14.16 -28.63 -8.16
CA LYS A 41 14.53 -29.84 -7.43
C LYS A 41 14.29 -29.64 -5.93
N PRO A 42 13.26 -30.27 -5.32
CA PRO A 42 12.93 -30.07 -3.91
C PRO A 42 14.08 -30.32 -2.92
N LYS A 43 15.04 -31.20 -3.26
CA LYS A 43 16.22 -31.50 -2.42
C LYS A 43 17.39 -30.52 -2.60
N ASP A 44 17.41 -29.73 -3.67
CA ASP A 44 18.46 -28.76 -3.99
C ASP A 44 17.82 -27.55 -4.72
N ARG A 45 17.00 -26.79 -4.01
CA ARG A 45 16.14 -25.77 -4.66
C ARG A 45 16.96 -24.58 -5.16
N ALA A 46 16.65 -24.10 -6.37
CA ALA A 46 17.15 -22.81 -6.87
C ALA A 46 16.51 -21.65 -6.08
N PHE A 47 15.23 -21.81 -5.72
CA PHE A 47 14.51 -20.94 -4.80
C PHE A 47 14.60 -21.48 -3.37
N ASN A 48 15.58 -21.00 -2.61
CA ASN A 48 15.97 -21.54 -1.32
C ASN A 48 15.49 -20.72 -0.11
N ILE A 49 14.86 -19.57 -0.32
CA ILE A 49 14.31 -18.71 0.74
C ILE A 49 12.79 -18.85 0.72
N SER A 50 12.16 -19.12 1.87
CA SER A 50 10.71 -19.01 2.02
C SER A 50 10.32 -17.56 2.34
N ALA A 51 9.31 -17.02 1.66
CA ALA A 51 8.92 -15.63 1.84
C ALA A 51 8.26 -15.35 3.21
N GLY A 52 7.58 -16.35 3.79
CA GLY A 52 6.98 -16.31 5.14
C GLY A 52 5.85 -15.30 5.40
N ASN A 53 5.76 -14.20 4.63
CA ASN A 53 4.91 -13.04 4.88
C ASN A 53 3.89 -12.80 3.76
N TYR A 54 3.18 -13.86 3.34
CA TYR A 54 2.12 -13.81 2.32
C TYR A 54 0.89 -14.60 2.81
N ILE A 55 -0.28 -14.35 2.24
CA ILE A 55 -1.51 -15.03 2.65
C ILE A 55 -1.54 -16.40 1.95
N VAL A 56 -1.50 -17.48 2.73
CA VAL A 56 -1.47 -18.86 2.20
C VAL A 56 -2.70 -19.19 1.34
N SER A 57 -3.83 -18.48 1.52
CA SER A 57 -5.03 -18.63 0.68
C SER A 57 -5.05 -17.73 -0.56
N ASP A 58 -4.08 -16.82 -0.71
CA ASP A 58 -3.90 -15.94 -1.88
C ASP A 58 -2.42 -15.95 -2.31
N THR A 59 -1.89 -17.13 -2.64
CA THR A 59 -0.54 -17.25 -3.20
C THR A 59 -0.50 -16.86 -4.68
N SER A 60 -1.15 -15.77 -5.02
CA SER A 60 -1.02 -15.15 -6.33
C SER A 60 0.45 -14.77 -6.58
N GLY A 61 0.84 -14.74 -7.85
CA GLY A 61 2.18 -14.29 -8.23
C GLY A 61 2.48 -12.90 -7.67
N GLN A 62 1.47 -12.03 -7.61
CA GLN A 62 1.55 -10.68 -7.08
C GLN A 62 1.93 -10.64 -5.60
N GLU A 63 1.23 -11.40 -4.75
CA GLU A 63 1.57 -11.47 -3.31
C GLU A 63 2.98 -12.02 -3.11
N CYS A 64 3.32 -13.10 -3.82
CA CYS A 64 4.63 -13.70 -3.72
C CYS A 64 5.74 -12.74 -4.18
N THR A 65 5.49 -11.97 -5.23
CA THR A 65 6.43 -10.96 -5.73
C THR A 65 6.65 -9.86 -4.69
N SER A 66 5.59 -9.33 -4.08
CA SER A 66 5.69 -8.32 -3.01
C SER A 66 6.46 -8.85 -1.79
N ALA A 67 6.20 -10.09 -1.37
CA ALA A 67 6.87 -10.70 -0.23
C ALA A 67 8.37 -10.92 -0.49
N CYS A 68 8.76 -11.35 -1.69
CA CYS A 68 10.16 -11.50 -2.05
C CYS A 68 10.87 -10.14 -2.26
N ALA A 69 10.16 -9.13 -2.77
CA ALA A 69 10.68 -7.77 -2.87
C ALA A 69 10.99 -7.16 -1.49
N TYR A 70 10.12 -7.40 -0.50
CA TYR A 70 10.38 -7.01 0.90
C TYR A 70 11.65 -7.65 1.48
N LEU A 71 11.99 -8.86 1.04
CA LEU A 71 13.21 -9.57 1.41
C LEU A 71 14.44 -9.20 0.55
N ASN A 72 14.34 -8.17 -0.30
CA ASN A 72 15.38 -7.78 -1.27
C ASN A 72 15.86 -8.94 -2.14
N GLN A 73 14.91 -9.77 -2.59
CA GLN A 73 15.18 -10.87 -3.51
C GLN A 73 14.78 -10.46 -4.93
N SER A 74 15.58 -10.87 -5.92
CA SER A 74 15.43 -10.50 -7.33
C SER A 74 14.34 -11.29 -8.05
N TYR A 75 14.00 -12.47 -7.52
CA TYR A 75 13.00 -13.37 -8.10
C TYR A 75 12.10 -13.94 -7.03
N ALA A 76 10.84 -14.13 -7.41
CA ALA A 76 9.81 -14.81 -6.65
C ALA A 76 9.35 -16.05 -7.41
N ALA A 77 8.95 -17.10 -6.69
CA ALA A 77 8.40 -18.30 -7.28
C ALA A 77 7.25 -18.87 -6.46
N THR A 78 6.17 -19.22 -7.15
CA THR A 78 5.04 -19.92 -6.55
C THR A 78 5.09 -21.42 -6.88
N GLU A 79 4.89 -22.24 -5.85
CA GLU A 79 4.76 -23.69 -5.93
C GLU A 79 3.55 -24.11 -5.09
N LYS A 80 2.40 -24.34 -5.74
CA LYS A 80 1.12 -24.52 -5.04
C LYS A 80 0.85 -23.29 -4.14
N GLU A 81 0.56 -23.51 -2.86
CA GLU A 81 0.35 -22.48 -1.83
C GLU A 81 1.66 -21.99 -1.17
N LEU A 82 2.81 -22.28 -1.78
CA LEU A 82 4.11 -21.89 -1.26
C LEU A 82 4.75 -20.80 -2.11
N CYS A 83 5.29 -19.78 -1.45
CA CYS A 83 6.09 -18.73 -2.07
C CYS A 83 7.55 -18.82 -1.63
N PHE A 84 8.43 -18.76 -2.62
CA PHE A 84 9.87 -18.83 -2.45
C PHE A 84 10.59 -17.73 -3.21
N CYS A 85 11.77 -17.37 -2.74
CA CYS A 85 12.55 -16.27 -3.27
C CYS A 85 14.00 -16.69 -3.56
N THR A 86 14.69 -15.96 -4.43
CA THR A 86 16.12 -16.12 -4.67
C THR A 86 16.74 -14.87 -5.29
N ASN A 87 18.04 -14.65 -5.03
CA ASN A 87 18.93 -13.80 -5.83
C ASN A 87 19.82 -14.62 -6.78
N GLY A 88 19.71 -15.95 -6.74
CA GLY A 88 20.46 -16.86 -7.59
C GLY A 88 19.89 -16.98 -9.00
N SER A 89 20.47 -17.90 -9.78
CA SER A 89 20.00 -18.20 -11.12
C SER A 89 18.67 -18.96 -11.07
N TYR A 90 17.57 -18.28 -11.42
CA TYR A 90 16.24 -18.88 -11.56
C TYR A 90 16.16 -19.91 -12.69
N THR A 91 17.16 -19.94 -13.59
CA THR A 91 17.24 -20.87 -14.72
C THR A 91 18.07 -22.13 -14.43
N LYS A 92 18.51 -22.36 -13.18
CA LYS A 92 19.40 -23.47 -12.78
C LYS A 92 19.00 -24.84 -13.35
N TYR A 93 17.71 -25.16 -13.40
CA TYR A 93 17.18 -26.45 -13.89
C TYR A 93 16.44 -26.34 -15.24
N GLY A 94 16.57 -25.19 -15.90
CA GLY A 94 15.95 -24.93 -17.19
C GLY A 94 14.44 -24.69 -17.13
N LYS A 95 13.93 -24.12 -18.21
CA LYS A 95 12.49 -23.88 -18.41
C LYS A 95 11.76 -25.22 -18.53
N ALA A 96 10.55 -25.29 -17.99
CA ALA A 96 9.69 -26.45 -18.18
C ALA A 96 9.34 -26.59 -19.67
N SER A 97 9.10 -27.83 -20.13
CA SER A 97 8.77 -28.09 -21.54
C SER A 97 7.40 -27.52 -21.95
N SER A 98 6.53 -27.23 -20.99
CA SER A 98 5.23 -26.61 -21.19
C SER A 98 4.80 -25.84 -19.93
N GLU A 99 4.06 -24.75 -20.14
CA GLU A 99 3.45 -23.95 -19.08
C GLU A 99 2.48 -24.78 -18.21
N ASN A 100 1.84 -25.80 -18.79
CA ASN A 100 0.88 -26.64 -18.09
C ASN A 100 1.51 -27.52 -16.99
N LEU A 101 2.83 -27.71 -17.01
CA LEU A 101 3.50 -28.48 -15.96
C LEU A 101 3.43 -27.81 -14.60
N CYS A 102 3.36 -26.47 -14.55
CA CYS A 102 3.13 -25.73 -13.30
C CYS A 102 1.70 -25.86 -12.76
N ASN A 103 0.79 -26.53 -13.48
CA ASN A 103 -0.51 -26.96 -12.97
C ASN A 103 -0.48 -28.41 -12.44
N THR A 104 0.63 -29.13 -12.62
CA THR A 104 0.73 -30.54 -12.28
C THR A 104 1.07 -30.73 -10.80
N VAL A 105 0.35 -31.63 -10.13
CA VAL A 105 0.63 -32.00 -8.75
C VAL A 105 1.58 -33.18 -8.72
N CYS A 106 2.86 -32.90 -8.46
CA CYS A 106 3.85 -33.94 -8.22
C CYS A 106 3.64 -34.57 -6.84
N SER A 107 3.21 -35.83 -6.82
CA SER A 107 3.10 -36.66 -5.60
C SER A 107 4.28 -37.64 -5.52
N SER A 108 4.58 -38.13 -4.31
CA SER A 108 5.72 -39.00 -3.98
C SER A 108 5.76 -40.35 -4.73
N SER A 109 4.73 -40.70 -5.49
CA SER A 109 4.67 -41.90 -6.35
C SER A 109 4.77 -41.56 -7.84
N SER A 110 5.91 -41.01 -8.25
CA SER A 110 6.49 -41.06 -9.62
C SER A 110 5.95 -40.18 -10.75
N SER A 111 5.01 -39.24 -10.54
CA SER A 111 4.55 -38.41 -11.67
C SER A 111 5.60 -37.43 -12.22
N CYS A 112 6.65 -37.09 -11.46
CA CYS A 112 7.57 -36.03 -11.83
C CYS A 112 9.07 -36.35 -11.61
N ASN A 113 9.46 -37.61 -11.39
CA ASN A 113 10.88 -38.04 -11.28
C ASN A 113 11.77 -37.07 -10.46
N ASP A 114 11.43 -36.85 -9.18
CA ASP A 114 12.14 -35.93 -8.26
C ASP A 114 12.20 -34.45 -8.69
N THR A 115 11.44 -34.06 -9.71
CA THR A 115 11.29 -32.69 -10.19
C THR A 115 9.98 -32.10 -9.65
N SER A 116 9.99 -30.81 -9.38
CA SER A 116 8.78 -30.01 -9.21
C SER A 116 8.75 -28.85 -10.20
N TYR A 117 7.62 -28.17 -10.29
CA TYR A 117 7.40 -27.09 -11.25
C TYR A 117 6.98 -25.82 -10.53
N ILE A 118 7.66 -24.73 -10.84
CA ILE A 118 7.45 -23.43 -10.20
C ILE A 118 7.18 -22.35 -11.23
N ARG A 119 6.28 -21.43 -10.90
CA ARG A 119 6.05 -20.22 -11.68
C ARG A 119 7.00 -19.15 -11.19
N VAL A 120 7.79 -18.57 -12.07
CA VAL A 120 8.82 -17.59 -11.71
C VAL A 120 8.42 -16.18 -12.13
N TYR A 121 8.66 -15.22 -11.25
CA TYR A 121 8.34 -13.81 -11.40
C TYR A 121 9.57 -12.93 -11.09
N SER A 122 9.73 -11.83 -11.82
CA SER A 122 10.72 -10.77 -11.51
C SER A 122 10.20 -9.87 -10.38
N THR A 123 11.08 -9.40 -9.49
CA THR A 123 10.73 -8.43 -8.45
C THR A 123 11.16 -6.99 -8.77
N GLN A 124 11.78 -6.77 -9.94
CA GLN A 124 12.43 -5.50 -10.32
C GLN A 124 11.52 -4.26 -10.21
N ASP A 125 10.21 -4.42 -10.38
CA ASP A 125 9.21 -3.35 -10.32
C ASP A 125 8.16 -3.57 -9.22
N ALA A 126 8.47 -4.42 -8.25
CA ALA A 126 7.55 -4.74 -7.17
C ALA A 126 7.70 -3.79 -5.99
N ILE A 127 6.58 -3.46 -5.35
CA ILE A 127 6.59 -2.65 -4.14
C ILE A 127 7.15 -3.53 -3.02
N GLY A 128 8.42 -3.33 -2.66
CA GLY A 128 9.04 -4.02 -1.53
C GLY A 128 8.76 -3.36 -0.18
N GLU A 129 8.41 -2.07 -0.19
CA GLU A 129 8.19 -1.30 1.04
C GLU A 129 7.18 -0.18 0.83
N LEU A 130 6.33 0.05 1.84
CA LEU A 130 5.41 1.18 1.92
C LEU A 130 5.56 1.84 3.28
N ARG A 131 5.57 3.18 3.30
CA ARG A 131 5.43 4.00 4.50
C ARG A 131 4.26 4.94 4.31
N VAL A 132 3.59 5.25 5.41
CA VAL A 132 2.52 6.26 5.46
C VAL A 132 2.86 7.29 6.53
N TYR A 133 2.66 8.55 6.20
CA TYR A 133 2.91 9.72 7.02
C TYR A 133 1.63 10.53 7.15
N GLY A 134 1.49 11.16 8.29
CA GLY A 134 0.44 12.12 8.62
C GLY A 134 0.86 12.85 9.90
N PRO A 135 0.15 13.93 10.27
CA PRO A 135 0.44 14.61 11.51
C PRO A 135 0.12 13.72 12.72
N GLN A 136 0.85 13.91 13.82
CA GLN A 136 0.53 13.22 15.08
C GLN A 136 -0.80 13.68 15.67
N THR A 137 -1.15 14.94 15.43
CA THR A 137 -2.38 15.57 15.92
C THR A 137 -3.13 16.24 14.77
N GLY A 138 -4.45 16.06 14.72
CA GLY A 138 -5.36 16.77 13.82
C GLY A 138 -6.54 17.36 14.60
N TRP A 139 -7.37 18.14 13.91
CA TRP A 139 -8.50 18.81 14.53
C TRP A 139 -9.82 18.33 13.94
N LEU A 140 -10.84 18.25 14.79
CA LEU A 140 -12.19 17.88 14.41
C LEU A 140 -12.71 18.80 13.31
N LEU A 141 -13.36 18.24 12.29
CA LEU A 141 -13.93 18.96 11.14
C LEU A 141 -12.92 19.76 10.30
N GLN A 142 -11.61 19.48 10.43
CA GLN A 142 -10.57 20.04 9.58
C GLN A 142 -9.94 18.97 8.69
N GLU A 143 -9.36 19.39 7.55
CA GLU A 143 -8.63 18.50 6.66
C GLU A 143 -7.32 18.04 7.31
N VAL A 144 -7.11 16.73 7.31
CA VAL A 144 -5.87 16.08 7.73
C VAL A 144 -5.25 15.40 6.50
N GLU A 145 -4.03 15.78 6.15
CA GLU A 145 -3.31 15.22 5.01
C GLU A 145 -2.51 13.98 5.40
N PHE A 146 -2.59 12.95 4.56
CA PHE A 146 -1.81 11.73 4.63
C PHE A 146 -1.06 11.52 3.32
N THR A 147 0.20 11.12 3.41
CA THR A 147 1.06 10.85 2.26
C THR A 147 1.78 9.54 2.44
N THR A 148 2.02 8.83 1.34
CA THR A 148 2.80 7.58 1.32
C THR A 148 4.12 7.77 0.60
N THR A 149 5.14 7.03 1.04
CA THR A 149 6.35 6.81 0.27
C THR A 149 6.53 5.31 0.06
N ARG A 150 7.17 4.95 -1.05
CA ARG A 150 7.41 3.56 -1.45
C ARG A 150 8.82 3.42 -2.01
N GLY A 151 9.32 2.18 -2.01
CA GLY A 151 10.52 1.82 -2.75
C GLY A 151 10.33 1.87 -4.27
N GLU A 152 11.29 1.34 -5.02
CA GLU A 152 11.15 1.16 -6.46
C GLU A 152 9.87 0.36 -6.76
N ALA A 153 9.10 0.82 -7.74
CA ALA A 153 7.82 0.22 -8.10
C ALA A 153 7.48 0.52 -9.55
N GLY A 154 6.80 -0.42 -10.18
CA GLY A 154 6.29 -0.29 -11.53
C GLY A 154 5.27 0.84 -11.66
N VAL A 155 4.90 1.11 -12.91
CA VAL A 155 3.88 2.11 -13.25
C VAL A 155 2.48 1.67 -12.79
N ASN A 156 1.57 2.63 -12.64
CA ASN A 156 0.14 2.40 -12.31
C ASN A 156 -0.12 1.80 -10.91
N VAL A 157 0.46 2.41 -9.88
CA VAL A 157 0.16 2.06 -8.48
C VAL A 157 -1.24 2.52 -8.09
N SER A 158 -1.98 1.64 -7.42
CA SER A 158 -3.24 1.95 -6.78
C SER A 158 -3.08 1.93 -5.26
N TYR A 159 -3.69 2.91 -4.59
CA TYR A 159 -3.66 3.09 -3.16
C TYR A 159 -5.05 2.95 -2.56
N THR A 160 -5.10 2.40 -1.35
CA THR A 160 -6.25 2.48 -0.46
C THR A 160 -5.80 3.14 0.83
N PHE A 161 -6.53 4.14 1.29
CA PHE A 161 -6.37 4.70 2.63
C PHE A 161 -7.63 4.38 3.43
N ASP A 162 -7.47 3.62 4.51
CA ASP A 162 -8.49 3.39 5.55
C ASP A 162 -8.15 4.32 6.71
N PHE A 163 -9.04 5.24 7.04
CA PHE A 163 -8.80 6.28 8.04
C PHE A 163 -9.05 5.80 9.47
N GLY A 164 -9.53 4.58 9.67
CA GLY A 164 -9.76 3.99 10.99
C GLY A 164 -11.04 4.45 11.69
N ASP A 165 -11.83 5.33 11.06
CA ASP A 165 -13.16 5.76 11.50
C ASP A 165 -14.31 5.07 10.74
N GLY A 166 -13.97 4.04 9.93
CA GLY A 166 -14.89 3.33 9.05
C GLY A 166 -14.98 3.91 7.64
N SER A 167 -14.34 5.04 7.37
CA SER A 167 -14.22 5.60 6.02
C SER A 167 -12.91 5.20 5.34
N TYR A 168 -12.93 5.18 4.00
CA TYR A 168 -11.77 4.87 3.20
C TYR A 168 -11.84 5.55 1.83
N VAL A 169 -10.71 5.65 1.15
CA VAL A 169 -10.61 6.14 -0.23
C VAL A 169 -9.71 5.25 -1.08
N LEU A 170 -10.11 5.06 -2.34
CA LEU A 170 -9.31 4.44 -3.39
C LEU A 170 -8.78 5.53 -4.32
N THR A 171 -7.49 5.54 -4.59
CA THR A 171 -6.85 6.57 -5.41
C THR A 171 -5.62 6.04 -6.12
N THR A 172 -5.18 6.72 -7.17
CA THR A 172 -3.85 6.49 -7.80
C THR A 172 -2.80 7.48 -7.30
N CYS A 173 -3.20 8.44 -6.47
CA CYS A 173 -2.29 9.41 -5.86
C CYS A 173 -1.67 8.86 -4.57
N PRO A 174 -0.38 9.12 -4.32
CA PRO A 174 0.28 8.70 -3.09
C PRO A 174 -0.13 9.53 -1.87
N ASN A 175 -0.97 10.57 -2.04
CA ASN A 175 -1.48 11.43 -0.99
C ASN A 175 -3.01 11.53 -1.01
N THR A 176 -3.57 11.88 0.14
CA THR A 176 -5.01 12.10 0.33
C THR A 176 -5.26 13.00 1.53
N THR A 177 -6.48 13.54 1.63
CA THR A 177 -6.96 14.29 2.78
C THR A 177 -8.22 13.65 3.35
N HIS A 178 -8.43 13.81 4.66
CA HIS A 178 -9.64 13.33 5.34
C HIS A 178 -10.12 14.31 6.40
N VAL A 179 -11.42 14.31 6.67
CA VAL A 179 -12.04 15.16 7.70
C VAL A 179 -12.71 14.26 8.73
N TYR A 180 -12.19 14.26 9.96
CA TYR A 180 -12.72 13.45 11.05
C TYR A 180 -13.92 14.15 11.71
N THR A 181 -14.97 13.36 11.99
CA THR A 181 -16.23 13.81 12.62
C THR A 181 -16.33 13.46 14.10
N SER A 182 -15.34 12.74 14.64
CA SER A 182 -15.23 12.43 16.07
C SER A 182 -13.78 12.61 16.55
N VAL A 183 -13.63 12.94 17.84
CA VAL A 183 -12.32 13.03 18.51
C VAL A 183 -11.85 11.65 18.92
N GLY A 184 -10.54 11.42 18.94
CA GLY A 184 -9.96 10.14 19.34
C GLY A 184 -8.67 9.78 18.61
N HIS A 185 -8.15 8.59 18.89
CA HIS A 185 -7.01 8.02 18.18
C HIS A 185 -7.49 7.16 17.03
N PHE A 186 -7.06 7.48 15.81
CA PHE A 186 -7.38 6.73 14.62
C PHE A 186 -6.14 6.10 14.03
N ARG A 187 -6.23 4.81 13.70
CA ARG A 187 -5.15 4.08 13.04
C ARG A 187 -5.38 4.10 11.54
N VAL A 188 -4.69 5.02 10.87
CA VAL A 188 -4.73 5.14 9.41
C VAL A 188 -3.90 4.04 8.80
N LYS A 189 -4.48 3.25 7.89
CA LYS A 189 -3.80 2.21 7.13
C LYS A 189 -3.76 2.61 5.66
N ALA A 190 -2.58 2.59 5.08
CA ALA A 190 -2.41 2.69 3.64
C ALA A 190 -2.09 1.31 3.07
N SER A 191 -2.64 1.00 1.90
CA SER A 191 -2.28 -0.17 1.09
C SER A 191 -1.89 0.30 -0.30
N ALA A 192 -0.82 -0.26 -0.86
CA ALA A 192 -0.38 0.02 -2.23
C ALA A 192 -0.21 -1.29 -3.00
N ARG A 193 -0.66 -1.32 -4.25
CA ARG A 193 -0.54 -2.49 -5.13
C ARG A 193 -0.43 -2.09 -6.59
N THR A 194 0.11 -2.99 -7.41
CA THR A 194 0.12 -2.90 -8.88
C THR A 194 -0.50 -4.16 -9.48
N ASN A 195 -0.44 -4.31 -10.80
CA ASN A 195 -0.76 -5.56 -11.47
C ASN A 195 0.29 -6.67 -11.25
N MET A 196 1.50 -6.30 -10.81
CA MET A 196 2.67 -7.18 -10.62
C MET A 196 3.01 -7.40 -9.13
N SER A 197 2.49 -6.53 -8.26
CA SER A 197 2.79 -6.48 -6.83
C SER A 197 1.49 -6.51 -6.04
N GLY A 198 1.38 -7.48 -5.15
CA GLY A 198 0.27 -7.61 -4.21
C GLY A 198 0.24 -6.47 -3.20
N PRO A 199 -0.86 -6.33 -2.44
CA PRO A 199 -1.03 -5.23 -1.50
C PRO A 199 0.02 -5.26 -0.39
N ILE A 200 0.87 -4.22 -0.33
CA ILE A 200 1.72 -3.94 0.83
C ILE A 200 0.98 -2.95 1.72
N MET A 201 1.00 -3.17 3.03
CA MET A 201 0.34 -2.31 3.99
C MET A 201 1.33 -1.51 4.85
N ALA A 202 0.94 -0.29 5.20
CA ALA A 202 1.60 0.55 6.19
C ALA A 202 0.55 1.19 7.09
N SER A 203 0.91 1.58 8.32
CA SER A 203 -0.02 2.30 9.19
C SER A 203 0.66 3.38 10.01
N THR A 204 -0.08 4.45 10.29
CA THR A 204 0.28 5.51 11.23
C THR A 204 -0.90 5.84 12.15
N TRP A 205 -0.63 6.53 13.25
CA TRP A 205 -1.65 7.00 14.18
C TRP A 205 -1.81 8.51 14.07
N VAL A 206 -3.05 8.98 14.18
CA VAL A 206 -3.39 10.40 14.37
C VAL A 206 -4.30 10.54 15.59
N PHE A 207 -4.04 11.55 16.42
CA PHE A 207 -4.93 11.95 17.50
C PHE A 207 -5.76 13.17 17.07
N ILE A 208 -7.07 13.01 16.97
CA ILE A 208 -8.00 14.07 16.61
C ILE A 208 -8.58 14.67 17.88
N GLN A 209 -8.40 15.98 18.03
CA GLN A 209 -8.89 16.76 19.15
C GLN A 209 -9.92 17.78 18.68
N SER A 210 -10.78 18.22 19.59
CA SER A 210 -11.65 19.38 19.34
C SER A 210 -10.82 20.66 19.41
N SER A 211 -11.13 21.65 18.57
CA SER A 211 -10.68 23.03 18.81
C SER A 211 -11.02 23.40 20.25
N THR A 212 -10.01 23.73 21.05
CA THR A 212 -10.26 24.29 22.39
C THR A 212 -10.98 25.60 22.18
N GLY A 213 -12.22 25.68 22.66
CA GLY A 213 -12.93 26.94 22.66
C GLY A 213 -12.14 28.00 23.44
N ILE A 214 -12.24 29.26 23.01
CA ILE A 214 -11.79 30.37 23.85
C ILE A 214 -12.75 30.44 25.03
N LEU A 215 -12.19 30.24 26.23
CA LEU A 215 -12.86 30.54 27.49
C LEU A 215 -12.52 31.98 27.85
N SER A 216 -13.50 32.88 27.74
CA SER A 216 -13.36 34.25 28.22
C SER A 216 -14.17 34.40 29.51
N LEU A 217 -13.46 34.78 30.58
CA LEU A 217 -14.02 35.05 31.88
C LEU A 217 -14.11 36.58 32.03
N ASP A 218 -15.33 37.11 32.03
CA ASP A 218 -15.56 38.52 32.33
C ASP A 218 -15.92 38.64 33.82
N TYR A 219 -15.07 39.29 34.58
CA TYR A 219 -15.25 39.49 36.02
C TYR A 219 -14.77 40.89 36.43
N PRO A 220 -15.42 41.51 37.44
CA PRO A 220 -15.03 42.84 37.90
C PRO A 220 -13.62 42.85 38.50
N GLN A 221 -12.82 43.83 38.09
CA GLN A 221 -11.41 43.97 38.52
C GLN A 221 -11.25 44.57 39.92
N GLU A 222 -12.32 45.17 40.46
CA GLU A 222 -12.35 45.77 41.80
C GLU A 222 -13.62 45.32 42.53
N ILE A 223 -13.46 45.05 43.83
CA ILE A 223 -14.57 44.69 44.72
C ILE A 223 -14.88 45.92 45.57
N VAL A 224 -16.10 46.44 45.43
CA VAL A 224 -16.62 47.54 46.26
C VAL A 224 -17.76 46.98 47.09
N GLU A 225 -17.78 47.23 48.40
CA GLU A 225 -18.92 46.87 49.25
C GLU A 225 -20.17 47.61 48.77
N SER A 226 -21.15 46.84 48.30
CA SER A 226 -22.48 47.33 47.93
C SER A 226 -23.52 46.24 48.20
N GLU A 227 -24.80 46.59 48.29
CA GLU A 227 -25.91 45.63 48.41
C GLU A 227 -26.34 45.03 47.06
N ASN A 228 -25.61 45.31 45.96
CA ASN A 228 -25.97 44.81 44.63
C ASN A 228 -25.34 43.44 44.34
N GLU A 229 -26.09 42.59 43.64
CA GLU A 229 -25.58 41.33 43.11
C GLU A 229 -24.55 41.59 42.00
N THR A 230 -23.49 40.76 41.97
CA THR A 230 -22.47 40.80 40.91
C THR A 230 -22.73 39.68 39.91
N GLU A 231 -22.82 40.02 38.63
CA GLU A 231 -22.90 39.04 37.56
C GLU A 231 -21.49 38.70 37.06
N ILE A 232 -21.17 37.40 37.01
CA ILE A 232 -19.94 36.89 36.41
C ILE A 232 -20.35 36.14 35.15
N VAL A 233 -19.84 36.60 34.00
CA VAL A 233 -20.20 35.99 32.71
C VAL A 233 -19.04 35.12 32.24
N VAL A 234 -19.32 33.82 32.10
CA VAL A 234 -18.41 32.87 31.47
C VAL A 234 -18.87 32.66 30.04
N THR A 235 -18.05 33.05 29.06
CA THR A 235 -18.33 32.77 27.64
C THR A 235 -17.41 31.69 27.12
N VAL A 236 -18.02 30.68 26.49
CA VAL A 236 -17.32 29.62 25.75
C VAL A 236 -17.63 29.83 24.28
N SER A 237 -16.61 30.10 23.48
CA SER A 237 -16.73 30.18 22.03
C SER A 237 -15.86 29.11 21.39
N GLN A 238 -16.36 28.39 20.38
CA GLN A 238 -15.46 27.54 19.57
C GLN A 238 -14.54 28.46 18.76
N GLY A 239 -13.23 28.37 18.98
CA GLY A 239 -12.28 29.20 18.26
C GLY A 239 -12.05 28.69 16.83
N PRO A 240 -11.90 29.57 15.82
CA PRO A 240 -11.27 29.17 14.57
C PRO A 240 -9.80 28.85 14.85
N GLY A 241 -9.36 27.67 14.41
CA GLY A 241 -7.96 27.23 14.55
C GLY A 241 -7.00 28.03 13.68
#